data_AF-A0A3C0QME8-F1
#
_entry.id   AF-A0A3C0QME8-F1
#
_cell.length_a   1.000
_cell.length_b   1.000
_cell.length_c   1.000
_cell.angle_alpha   90.00
_cell.angle_beta   90.00
_cell.angle_gamma   90.00
#
_symmetry.space_group_name_H-M   'P 1'
#
loop_
_entity.id
_entity.type
_entity.pdbx_description
1 polymer ?
#
loop_
_entity_poly.entity_id
_entity_poly.type
_entity_poly.pdbx_seq_one_letter_code
_entity_poly.pdbx_strand_id
1 'polypeptide(L)'
;MKFIRNKSVNELTEEEMRVNFSATEIDEKQKILKYMKSFSKPFAFTSQPVIDKFTNKETEKINNAFSDGEYTWYVSEIYHFEKYNLILNSDFIEYVLNRSN
;
A
#
# COMPACT_ATOMS: atom_id res chain seq x y z
N MET A 1 -10.63 -11.25 -5.02
CA MET A 1 -9.75 -10.50 -4.11
C MET A 1 -10.14 -9.04 -4.18
N LYS A 2 -10.15 -8.36 -3.04
CA LYS A 2 -10.42 -6.92 -2.91
C LYS A 2 -9.11 -6.15 -3.01
N PHE A 3 -9.14 -4.94 -3.56
CA PHE A 3 -7.99 -4.05 -3.48
C PHE A 3 -8.04 -3.26 -2.17
N ILE A 4 -6.87 -2.96 -1.61
CA ILE A 4 -6.75 -2.17 -0.38
C ILE A 4 -7.03 -0.68 -0.62
N ARG A 5 -7.22 -0.27 -1.88
CA ARG A 5 -7.56 1.09 -2.33
C ARG A 5 -8.43 1.04 -3.58
N ASN A 6 -9.20 2.10 -3.81
CA ASN A 6 -10.08 2.22 -4.98
C ASN A 6 -9.35 2.66 -6.27
N LYS A 7 -8.20 3.32 -6.13
CA LYS A 7 -7.33 3.74 -7.23
C LYS A 7 -5.90 3.32 -6.94
N SER A 8 -5.19 2.83 -7.96
CA SER A 8 -3.78 2.52 -7.83
C SER A 8 -2.98 3.78 -7.52
N VAL A 9 -1.95 3.67 -6.69
CA VAL A 9 -1.00 4.77 -6.46
C VAL A 9 -0.44 5.30 -7.79
N ASN A 10 -0.25 4.42 -8.78
CA ASN A 10 0.33 4.80 -10.07
C ASN A 10 -0.59 5.70 -10.90
N GLU A 11 -1.90 5.62 -10.69
CA GLU A 11 -2.93 6.37 -11.41
C GLU A 11 -3.22 7.73 -10.79
N LEU A 12 -2.68 8.02 -9.59
CA LEU A 12 -2.90 9.29 -8.92
C LEU A 12 -2.08 10.42 -9.55
N THR A 13 -2.75 11.54 -9.80
CA THR A 13 -2.13 12.84 -10.07
C THR A 13 -1.53 13.45 -8.79
N GLU A 14 -0.66 14.46 -8.91
CA GLU A 14 -0.08 15.15 -7.73
C GLU A 14 -1.14 15.74 -6.81
N GLU A 15 -2.22 16.28 -7.39
CA GLU A 15 -3.33 16.84 -6.62
C GLU A 15 -4.12 15.76 -5.88
N GLU A 16 -4.40 14.64 -6.56
CA GLU A 16 -5.04 13.48 -5.93
C GLU A 16 -4.16 12.85 -4.85
N MET A 17 -2.83 12.89 -4.97
CA MET A 17 -1.96 12.42 -3.90
C MET A 17 -2.25 13.15 -2.61
N ARG A 18 -2.33 14.49 -2.61
CA ARG A 18 -2.50 15.29 -1.39
C ARG A 18 -3.75 14.90 -0.58
N VAL A 19 -4.82 14.48 -1.24
CA VAL A 19 -6.06 14.02 -0.57
C VAL A 19 -6.05 12.53 -0.20
N ASN A 20 -5.09 11.78 -0.72
CA ASN A 20 -4.92 10.34 -0.48
C ASN A 20 -3.83 10.01 0.55
N PHE A 21 -3.21 11.01 1.16
CA PHE A 21 -2.23 10.88 2.24
C PHE A 21 -2.72 11.60 3.48
N SER A 22 -2.56 10.98 4.64
CA SER A 22 -2.93 11.58 5.92
C SER A 22 -1.73 12.33 6.52
N ALA A 23 -1.94 13.55 7.00
CA ALA A 23 -0.95 14.25 7.82
C ALA A 23 -0.71 13.53 9.16
N THR A 24 -1.67 12.73 9.61
CA THR A 24 -1.62 11.97 10.86
C THR A 24 -1.45 10.49 10.57
N GLU A 25 -0.49 9.87 11.26
CA GLU A 25 -0.30 8.42 11.24
C GLU A 25 -1.52 7.72 11.85
N ILE A 26 -1.97 6.62 11.24
CA ILE A 26 -3.03 5.81 11.84
C ILE A 26 -2.48 5.06 13.06
N ASP A 27 -3.29 4.97 14.12
CA ASP A 27 -3.02 4.07 15.22
C ASP A 27 -2.77 2.65 14.68
N GLU A 28 -1.79 1.94 15.25
CA GLU A 28 -1.40 0.59 14.79
C GLU A 28 -0.80 0.51 13.36
N LYS A 29 -0.31 1.61 12.77
CA LYS A 29 0.38 1.56 11.45
C LYS A 29 1.44 0.47 11.35
N GLN A 30 2.24 0.29 12.40
CA GLN A 30 3.29 -0.73 12.43
C GLN A 30 2.73 -2.16 12.34
N LYS A 31 1.56 -2.41 12.92
CA LYS A 31 0.87 -3.69 12.84
C LYS A 31 0.40 -3.98 11.42
N ILE A 32 -0.16 -2.97 10.75
CA ILE A 32 -0.60 -3.06 9.35
C ILE A 32 0.60 -3.28 8.42
N LEU A 33 1.69 -2.51 8.60
CA LEU A 33 2.92 -2.69 7.81
C LEU A 33 3.54 -4.07 8.02
N LYS A 34 3.62 -4.53 9.28
CA LYS A 34 4.14 -5.87 9.61
C LYS A 34 3.30 -6.95 8.94
N TYR A 35 1.98 -6.80 8.96
CA TYR A 35 1.06 -7.72 8.29
C TYR A 35 1.35 -7.77 6.78
N MET A 36 1.33 -6.63 6.09
CA MET A 36 1.56 -6.56 4.64
C MET A 36 2.94 -7.12 4.23
N LYS A 37 3.99 -6.80 5.01
CA LYS A 37 5.37 -7.24 4.76
C LYS A 37 5.63 -8.70 5.15
N SER A 38 4.72 -9.35 5.88
CA SER A 38 4.84 -10.77 6.22
C SER A 38 4.67 -11.70 5.01
N PHE A 39 4.05 -11.20 3.94
CA PHE A 39 3.86 -11.93 2.68
C PHE A 39 5.09 -11.70 1.77
N SER A 40 6.09 -12.57 1.88
CA SER A 40 7.35 -12.42 1.14
C SER A 40 7.30 -12.95 -0.29
N LYS A 41 6.33 -13.81 -0.62
CA LYS A 41 6.17 -14.37 -1.95
C LYS A 41 5.09 -13.59 -2.72
N PRO A 42 5.46 -12.87 -3.81
CA PRO A 42 4.46 -12.21 -4.64
C PRO A 42 3.59 -13.25 -5.36
N PHE A 43 2.31 -12.94 -5.55
CA PHE A 43 1.39 -13.78 -6.33
C PHE A 43 1.39 -13.39 -7.81
N ALA A 44 1.76 -12.14 -8.13
CA ALA A 44 1.91 -11.67 -9.49
C ALA A 44 3.15 -10.77 -9.61
N PHE A 45 3.89 -10.96 -10.71
CA PHE A 45 5.06 -10.17 -11.03
C PHE A 45 4.71 -9.09 -12.05
N THR A 46 5.30 -7.91 -11.89
CA THR A 46 5.19 -6.81 -12.87
C THR A 46 6.58 -6.46 -13.41
N SER A 47 6.64 -5.64 -14.46
CA SER A 47 7.88 -5.04 -14.96
C SER A 47 8.00 -3.55 -14.62
N GLN A 48 6.99 -3.00 -13.95
CA GLN A 48 6.90 -1.57 -13.67
C GLN A 48 7.63 -1.24 -12.36
N PRO A 49 8.47 -0.20 -12.31
CA PRO A 49 9.08 0.26 -11.07
C PRO A 49 8.06 0.94 -10.15
N VAL A 50 8.41 1.05 -8.86
CA VAL A 50 7.73 1.95 -7.93
C VAL A 50 8.32 3.34 -8.10
N ILE A 51 7.46 4.31 -8.42
CA ILE A 51 7.82 5.73 -8.51
C ILE A 51 7.30 6.42 -7.25
N ASP A 52 8.20 7.08 -6.51
CA ASP A 52 7.84 8.01 -5.45
C ASP A 52 7.10 9.19 -6.07
N LYS A 53 5.84 9.26 -5.73
CA LYS A 53 4.89 10.15 -6.36
C LYS A 53 5.09 11.64 -6.03
N PHE A 54 5.80 11.97 -4.95
CA PHE A 54 6.15 13.37 -4.62
C PHE A 54 7.48 13.83 -5.20
N THR A 55 8.42 12.91 -5.38
CA THR A 55 9.78 13.24 -5.86
C THR A 55 10.03 12.85 -7.32
N ASN A 56 9.11 12.07 -7.91
CA ASN A 56 9.20 11.44 -9.22
C ASN A 56 10.45 10.55 -9.39
N LYS A 57 10.98 10.01 -8.29
CA LYS A 57 12.15 9.11 -8.29
C LYS A 57 11.70 7.66 -8.26
N GLU A 58 12.41 6.81 -8.99
CA GLU A 58 12.30 5.37 -8.83
C GLU A 58 12.86 4.94 -7.46
N THR A 59 12.09 4.13 -6.73
CA THR A 59 12.46 3.65 -5.39
C THR A 59 12.69 2.15 -5.35
N GLU A 60 11.85 1.40 -6.06
CA GLU A 60 11.93 -0.05 -6.18
C GLU A 60 11.85 -0.42 -7.65
N LYS A 61 12.66 -1.38 -8.08
CA LYS A 61 12.73 -1.79 -9.48
C LYS A 61 11.46 -2.48 -9.97
N ILE A 62 10.71 -3.09 -9.06
CA ILE A 62 9.58 -3.95 -9.41
C ILE A 62 8.41 -3.75 -8.44
N ASN A 63 7.27 -3.33 -8.98
CA ASN A 63 6.02 -3.15 -8.26
C ASN A 63 5.18 -4.44 -8.25
N ASN A 64 5.71 -5.51 -7.64
CA ASN A 64 5.01 -6.79 -7.56
C ASN A 64 3.75 -6.70 -6.69
N ALA A 65 2.82 -7.62 -6.93
CA ALA A 65 1.59 -7.74 -6.17
C ALA A 65 1.67 -8.89 -5.15
N PHE A 66 1.12 -8.64 -3.97
CA PHE A 66 0.98 -9.56 -2.85
C PHE A 66 -0.49 -9.73 -2.50
N SER A 67 -0.82 -10.88 -1.91
CA SER A 67 -2.18 -11.22 -1.53
C SER A 67 -2.14 -12.21 -0.37
N ASP A 68 -3.11 -12.07 0.52
CA ASP A 68 -3.42 -13.05 1.58
C ASP A 68 -4.56 -14.00 1.18
N GLY A 69 -5.05 -13.90 -0.06
CA GLY A 69 -6.20 -14.62 -0.59
C GLY A 69 -7.50 -13.82 -0.55
N GLU A 70 -7.61 -12.78 0.28
CA GLU A 70 -8.80 -11.92 0.39
C GLU A 70 -8.54 -10.53 -0.17
N TYR A 71 -7.44 -9.91 0.23
CA TYR A 71 -6.98 -8.59 -0.21
C TYR A 71 -5.74 -8.69 -1.09
N THR A 72 -5.52 -7.65 -1.88
CA THR A 72 -4.37 -7.52 -2.78
C THR A 72 -3.78 -6.13 -2.67
N TRP A 73 -2.45 -6.10 -2.62
CA TRP A 73 -1.66 -4.87 -2.56
C TRP A 73 -0.35 -5.01 -3.32
N TYR A 74 0.29 -3.88 -3.57
CA TYR A 74 1.51 -3.74 -4.34
C TYR A 74 2.65 -3.17 -3.49
N VAL A 75 3.89 -3.35 -3.95
CA VAL A 75 5.08 -2.73 -3.33
C VAL A 75 4.92 -1.21 -3.19
N SER A 76 4.30 -0.57 -4.19
CA SER A 76 4.04 0.87 -4.18
C SER A 76 3.16 1.29 -3.03
N GLU A 77 2.14 0.51 -2.68
CA GLU A 77 1.24 0.82 -1.57
C GLU A 77 1.93 0.64 -0.22
N ILE A 78 2.78 -0.38 -0.06
CA ILE A 78 3.62 -0.55 1.13
C ILE A 78 4.54 0.68 1.30
N TYR A 79 5.27 1.06 0.24
CA TYR A 79 6.21 2.18 0.26
C TYR A 79 5.51 3.49 0.65
N HIS A 80 4.40 3.81 -0.02
CA HIS A 80 3.70 5.07 0.16
C HIS A 80 2.93 5.10 1.51
N PHE A 81 2.44 3.95 1.99
CA PHE A 81 1.84 3.86 3.32
C PHE A 81 2.88 4.09 4.41
N GLU A 82 4.04 3.46 4.30
CA GLU A 82 5.14 3.60 5.25
C GLU A 82 5.68 5.03 5.29
N LYS A 83 5.95 5.63 4.13
CA LYS A 83 6.62 6.92 4.04
C LYS A 83 5.68 8.12 4.22
N TYR A 84 4.45 8.03 3.73
CA TYR A 84 3.55 9.18 3.58
C TYR A 84 2.17 9.00 4.20
N ASN A 85 1.92 7.91 4.95
CA ASN A 85 0.61 7.61 5.53
C ASN A 85 -0.49 7.53 4.48
N LEU A 86 -0.25 6.79 3.40
CA LEU A 86 -1.24 6.50 2.36
C LEU A 86 -2.56 6.03 2.98
N ILE A 87 -3.66 6.67 2.62
CA ILE A 87 -4.98 6.26 3.10
C ILE A 87 -5.34 4.93 2.43
N LEU A 88 -5.53 3.91 3.28
CA LEU A 88 -6.02 2.60 2.90
C LEU A 88 -7.53 2.53 3.14
N ASN A 89 -8.22 1.61 2.46
CA ASN A 89 -9.63 1.38 2.72
C ASN A 89 -9.84 0.92 4.17
N SER A 90 -10.86 1.46 4.84
CA SER A 90 -11.14 1.18 6.26
C SER A 90 -11.46 -0.30 6.51
N ASP A 91 -12.11 -0.97 5.56
CA ASP A 91 -12.42 -2.40 5.67
C ASP A 91 -11.16 -3.28 5.71
N PHE A 92 -10.12 -2.92 4.94
CA PHE A 92 -8.82 -3.58 5.02
C PHE A 92 -8.12 -3.33 6.36
N ILE A 93 -8.18 -2.11 6.88
CA ILE A 93 -7.59 -1.77 8.18
C ILE A 93 -8.25 -2.60 9.28
N GLU A 94 -9.58 -2.58 9.37
CA GLU A 94 -10.34 -3.35 10.35
C GLU A 94 -10.06 -4.85 10.24
N TYR A 95 -10.00 -5.36 9.01
CA TYR A 95 -9.67 -6.74 8.72
C TYR A 95 -8.32 -7.17 9.30
N VAL A 96 -7.26 -6.38 9.11
CA VAL A 96 -5.92 -6.68 9.64
C VAL A 96 -5.90 -6.61 11.16
N LEU A 97 -6.52 -5.57 11.74
CA LEU A 97 -6.51 -5.34 13.17
C LEU A 97 -7.27 -6.44 13.94
N ASN A 98 -8.35 -6.97 13.35
CA ASN A 98 -9.15 -8.05 13.94
C ASN A 98 -8.50 -9.45 13.83
N ARG A 99 -7.53 -9.65 12.94
CA ARG A 99 -6.82 -10.94 12.74
C ARG A 99 -5.58 -11.12 13.60
N SER A 100 -5.16 -10.07 14.28
CA SER A 100 -3.89 -10.05 14.98
C SER A 100 -4.02 -10.38 16.48
N ASN A 101 -4.88 -11.34 16.81
CA ASN A 101 -5.00 -11.94 18.15
C ASN A 101 -4.41 -13.34 18.16
#